data_AF-A0A4R4D1V5-F1
#
_entry.id   AF-A0A4R4D1V5-F1
#
_cell.length_a   1.000
_cell.length_b   1.000
_cell.length_c   1.000
_cell.angle_alpha   90.00
_cell.angle_beta   90.00
_cell.angle_gamma   90.00
#
_symmetry.space_group_name_H-M   'P 1'
#
loop_
_entity.id
_entity.type
_entity.pdbx_description
1 polymer ?
#
loop_
_entity_poly.entity_id
_entity_poly.type
_entity_poly.pdbx_seq_one_letter_code
_entity_poly.pdbx_strand_id
1 'polypeptide(L)' 'MDNERKKQLDKLYRLSPKERYILLLFCWQRFSLKRIAKTISLPVFITKKRLYAALNKAVNSLEV' A
#
# COMPACT_ATOMS: atom_id res chain seq x y z
N MET A 1 -9.48 23.41 -1.34
CA MET A 1 -8.83 22.07 -1.25
C MET A 1 -9.91 21.03 -1.37
N ASP A 2 -9.95 20.44 -2.55
CA ASP A 2 -11.05 19.66 -3.13
C ASP A 2 -11.46 18.46 -2.28
N ASN A 3 -12.77 18.29 -2.11
CA ASN A 3 -13.41 17.21 -1.35
C ASN A 3 -12.87 15.81 -1.72
N GLU A 4 -12.41 15.67 -2.95
CA GLU A 4 -11.82 14.45 -3.51
C GLU A 4 -10.43 14.12 -2.94
N ARG A 5 -9.55 15.12 -2.74
CA ARG A 5 -8.24 14.90 -2.10
C ARG A 5 -8.40 14.47 -0.65
N LYS A 6 -9.38 15.05 0.07
CA LYS A 6 -9.73 14.61 1.44
C LYS A 6 -10.20 13.15 1.45
N LYS A 7 -11.10 12.75 0.54
CA LYS A 7 -11.54 11.35 0.42
C LYS A 7 -10.39 10.40 0.11
N GLN A 8 -9.46 10.78 -0.78
CA GLN A 8 -8.28 9.97 -1.09
C GLN A 8 -7.34 9.84 0.12
N LEU A 9 -7.12 10.92 0.86
CA LEU A 9 -6.35 10.91 2.09
C LEU A 9 -6.98 10.02 3.17
N ASP A 10 -8.30 10.08 3.35
CA ASP A 10 -9.03 9.21 4.28
C ASP A 10 -8.88 7.73 3.92
N LYS A 11 -8.91 7.38 2.63
CA LYS A 11 -8.65 6.01 2.17
C LYS A 11 -7.24 5.55 2.54
N LEU A 12 -6.26 6.43 2.37
CA LEU A 12 -4.90 6.18 2.85
C LEU A 12 -4.82 6.05 4.38
N TYR A 13 -5.61 6.82 5.13
CA TYR A 13 -5.69 6.72 6.58
C TYR A 13 -6.28 5.39 7.09
N ARG A 14 -7.15 4.73 6.31
CA ARG A 14 -7.69 3.40 6.65
C ARG A 14 -6.66 2.27 6.52
N LEU A 15 -5.55 2.50 5.80
CA LEU A 15 -4.46 1.54 5.71
C LEU A 15 -3.63 1.53 6.99
N SER A 16 -3.17 0.35 7.39
CA SER A 16 -2.21 0.22 8.49
C SER A 16 -0.86 0.85 8.13
N PRO A 17 -0.04 1.25 9.12
CA PRO A 17 1.29 1.81 8.87
C PRO A 17 2.16 0.90 7.98
N LYS A 18 2.07 -0.43 8.17
CA LYS A 18 2.79 -1.41 7.36
C LYS A 18 2.32 -1.43 5.89
N GLU A 19 1.02 -1.34 5.65
CA GLU A 19 0.46 -1.31 4.30
C GLU A 19 0.84 -0.01 3.57
N ARG A 20 0.76 1.13 4.25
CA ARG A 20 1.22 2.42 3.69
C ARG A 20 2.69 2.39 3.34
N TYR A 21 3.52 1.82 4.23
CA TYR A 21 4.95 1.70 3.98
C TYR A 21 5.27 0.84 2.76
N ILE A 22 4.60 -0.32 2.61
CA ILE A 22 4.76 -1.19 1.45
C ILE A 22 4.31 -0.48 0.16
N LEU A 23 3.19 0.24 0.19
CA LEU A 23 2.72 1.02 -0.97
C LEU A 23 3.66 2.16 -1.32
N LEU A 24 4.24 2.86 -0.33
CA LEU A 24 5.24 3.91 -0.58
C LEU A 24 6.48 3.33 -1.26
N LEU A 25 7.00 2.19 -0.78
CA LEU A 25 8.16 1.54 -1.40
C LEU A 25 7.85 1.09 -2.84
N PHE A 26 6.63 0.63 -3.11
CA PHE A 26 6.24 0.16 -4.43
C PHE A 26 5.90 1.28 -5.41
N CYS A 27 4.98 2.17 -5.05
CA CYS A 27 4.44 3.21 -5.93
C CYS A 27 5.38 4.42 -6.04
N TRP A 28 5.92 4.89 -4.91
CA TRP A 28 6.76 6.10 -4.88
C TRP A 28 8.20 5.78 -5.23
N GLN A 29 8.81 4.83 -4.53
CA GLN A 29 10.23 4.49 -4.70
C GLN A 29 10.47 3.53 -5.88
N ARG A 30 9.41 2.97 -6.47
CA ARG A 30 9.47 2.02 -7.61
C ARG A 30 10.38 0.81 -7.33
N PHE A 31 10.41 0.35 -6.08
CA PHE A 31 11.20 -0.82 -5.72
C PHE A 31 10.58 -2.10 -6.29
N SER A 32 11.45 -3.01 -6.74
CA SER A 32 11.00 -4.35 -7.11
C SER A 32 10.50 -5.11 -5.90
N LEU A 33 9.57 -6.04 -6.11
CA LEU A 33 9.02 -6.87 -5.03
C LEU A 33 10.11 -7.58 -4.21
N LYS A 34 11.18 -8.03 -4.86
CA LYS A 34 12.35 -8.66 -4.22
C LYS A 34 13.08 -7.67 -3.29
N ARG A 35 13.26 -6.42 -3.73
CA ARG A 35 13.88 -5.36 -2.92
C ARG A 35 13.00 -5.00 -1.73
N ILE A 36 11.70 -4.85 -1.92
CA ILE A 36 10.74 -4.59 -0.84
C ILE A 36 10.78 -5.73 0.20
N ALA A 37 10.76 -6.99 -0.26
CA ALA A 37 10.84 -8.16 0.60
C ALA A 37 12.11 -8.15 1.48
N LYS A 38 13.24 -7.76 0.90
CA LYS A 38 14.50 -7.55 1.64
C LYS A 38 14.39 -6.39 2.64
N THR A 39 13.81 -5.25 2.24
CA THR A 39 13.64 -4.07 3.11
C THR A 39 12.78 -4.37 4.34
N ILE A 40 11.69 -5.13 4.17
CA ILE A 40 10.78 -5.46 5.28
C ILE A 40 11.11 -6.79 5.96
N SER A 41 12.22 -7.44 5.59
CA SER A 41 12.69 -8.72 6.12
C SER A 41 11.63 -9.82 6.09
N LEU A 42 10.94 -9.96 4.95
CA LEU A 42 9.92 -11.01 4.75
C LEU A 42 10.17 -11.80 3.48
N PRO A 43 9.67 -13.04 3.40
CA PRO A 43 9.67 -13.79 2.15
C PRO A 43 8.93 -13.04 1.04
N VAL A 44 9.38 -13.26 -0.21
CA VAL A 44 8.81 -12.60 -1.39
C VAL A 44 7.32 -12.91 -1.55
N PHE A 45 6.89 -14.14 -1.27
CA PHE A 45 5.48 -14.52 -1.40
C PHE A 45 4.57 -13.82 -0.36
N ILE A 46 5.05 -13.66 0.88
CA ILE A 46 4.33 -12.90 1.92
C ILE A 46 4.26 -11.43 1.53
N THR A 47 5.37 -10.88 1.05
CA THR A 47 5.45 -9.49 0.58
C THR A 47 4.48 -9.26 -0.57
N LYS A 48 4.41 -10.20 -1.52
CA LYS A 48 3.44 -10.18 -2.63
C LYS A 48 2.01 -10.11 -2.08
N LYS A 49 1.63 -11.05 -1.22
CA LYS A 49 0.28 -11.11 -0.64
C LYS A 49 -0.09 -9.81 0.07
N ARG A 50 0.83 -9.24 0.86
CA ARG A 50 0.62 -7.98 1.58
C ARG A 50 0.49 -6.78 0.63
N LEU A 51 1.33 -6.71 -0.41
CA LEU A 51 1.24 -5.65 -1.41
C LEU A 51 -0.11 -5.68 -2.15
N TYR A 52 -0.55 -6.85 -2.61
CA TYR A 52 -1.85 -6.99 -3.27
C TYR A 52 -3.01 -6.64 -2.33
N ALA A 53 -2.96 -7.08 -1.08
CA ALA A 53 -3.99 -6.71 -0.09
C ALA A 53 -4.03 -5.20 0.16
N ALA A 54 -2.87 -4.55 0.26
CA ALA A 54 -2.76 -3.11 0.44
C ALA A 54 -3.29 -2.33 -0.78
N LEU A 55 -2.93 -2.77 -2.00
CA LEU A 55 -3.46 -2.21 -3.25
C LEU A 55 -4.98 -2.38 -3.33
N ASN A 56 -5.48 -3.57 -3.03
CA ASN A 56 -6.92 -3.85 -3.07
C ASN A 56 -7.68 -3.00 -2.06
N LYS A 57 -7.16 -2.79 -0.85
CA LYS A 57 -7.76 -1.87 0.13
C LYS A 57 -7.71 -0.42 -0.34
N ALA A 58 -6.62 0.02 -0.96
CA ALA A 58 -6.48 1.38 -1.47
C ALA A 58 -7.44 1.67 -2.65
N VAL A 59 -7.67 0.68 -3.51
CA VAL A 59 -8.58 0.77 -4.67
C VAL A 59 -10.04 0.55 -4.26
N ASN A 60 -10.34 -0.53 -3.53
CA ASN A 60 -11.70 -0.97 -3.20
C ASN A 60 -12.28 -0.33 -1.94
N SER A 61 -11.59 0.59 -1.27
CA SER A 61 -12.26 1.52 -0.34
C SER A 61 -13.21 2.51 -1.07
N LEU A 62 -13.65 2.15 -2.28
CA LEU A 62 -14.76 2.67 -3.08
C LEU A 62 -16.11 2.00 -2.78
N GLU A 63 -16.18 0.86 -2.08
CA GLU A 63 -17.45 0.21 -1.72
C GLU A 63 -17.40 -0.36 -0.29
N VAL A 64 -17.81 0.47 0.67
CA VAL A 64 -18.77 0.16 1.77
C VAL A 64 -19.31 1.51 2.25
#